data_AF-A0A109JC71-F1
#
_entry.id   AF-A0A109JC71-F1
#
_cell.length_a   1.000
_cell.length_b   1.000
_cell.length_c   1.000
_cell.angle_alpha   90.00
_cell.angle_beta   90.00
_cell.angle_gamma   90.00
#
_symmetry.space_group_name_H-M   'P 1'
#
loop_
_entity.id
_entity.type
_entity.pdbx_description
1 polymer ?
#
loop_
_entity_poly.entity_id
_entity_poly.type
_entity_poly.pdbx_seq_one_letter_code
_entity_poly.pdbx_strand_id
1 'polypeptide(L)' 'MVTWHRNSVPDPVRHVTSTHQQEVVLNWHPHALVNVLASYSQLEPGEFIRQTGSALTIHMIGLEVMCRL' A
#
# COMPACT_ATOMS: atom_id res chain seq x y z
N MET A 1 -13.08 -8.19 -6.78
CA MET A 1 -12.88 -6.85 -7.38
C MET A 1 -11.49 -6.40 -6.98
N VAL A 2 -10.64 -5.98 -7.93
CA VAL A 2 -9.29 -5.46 -7.63
C VAL A 2 -9.37 -3.95 -7.70
N THR A 3 -8.96 -3.27 -6.64
CA THR A 3 -8.99 -1.81 -6.57
C THR A 3 -7.56 -1.30 -6.45
N TRP A 4 -7.20 -0.37 -7.33
CA TRP A 4 -5.89 0.29 -7.36
C TRP A 4 -6.02 1.68 -6.74
N HIS A 5 -5.23 1.97 -5.71
CA HIS A 5 -5.18 3.29 -5.09
C HIS A 5 -3.79 3.89 -5.27
N ARG A 6 -3.72 5.08 -5.90
CA ARG A 6 -2.52 5.90 -5.99
C ARG A 6 -2.76 7.20 -5.22
N ASN A 7 -2.24 7.28 -4.00
CA ASN A 7 -2.33 8.49 -3.20
C ASN A 7 -1.06 9.33 -3.40
N SER A 8 -1.21 10.49 -4.04
CA SER A 8 -0.18 11.53 -4.11
C SER A 8 -0.63 12.70 -3.25
N VAL A 9 0.07 12.97 -2.15
CA VAL A 9 -0.26 14.11 -1.30
C VAL A 9 0.42 15.36 -1.92
N PRO A 10 -0.21 16.55 -2.04
CA PRO A 10 0.42 17.76 -2.65
C PRO A 10 0.92 18.80 -1.59
N ASP A 11 2.22 19.11 -1.56
CA ASP A 11 2.85 20.15 -0.72
C ASP A 11 4.11 20.67 -1.45
N PRO A 12 4.45 21.96 -1.42
CA PRO A 12 5.57 22.50 -2.20
C PRO A 12 6.97 22.23 -1.59
N VAL A 13 7.08 21.77 -0.34
CA VAL A 13 8.35 21.28 0.26
C VAL A 13 8.65 19.82 -0.16
N ARG A 14 7.72 19.19 -0.90
CA ARG A 14 7.57 17.74 -1.00
C ARG A 14 8.43 17.04 -2.04
N HIS A 15 9.13 17.73 -2.94
CA HIS A 15 10.02 17.02 -3.89
C HIS A 15 11.17 16.28 -3.20
N VAL A 16 11.51 16.73 -1.99
CA VAL A 16 12.56 16.17 -1.15
C VAL A 16 11.99 14.98 -0.36
N THR A 17 10.76 15.06 0.16
CA THR A 17 10.15 14.06 1.06
C THR A 17 9.01 13.21 0.47
N SER A 18 8.73 13.25 -0.83
CA SER A 18 7.64 12.49 -1.45
C SER A 18 7.92 10.98 -1.42
N THR A 19 7.34 10.28 -0.44
CA THR A 19 7.26 8.83 -0.45
C THR A 19 6.23 8.40 -1.49
N HIS A 20 6.62 7.50 -2.38
CA HIS A 20 5.70 6.89 -3.33
C HIS A 20 5.11 5.64 -2.68
N GLN A 21 3.79 5.59 -2.54
CA GLN A 21 3.09 4.42 -2.04
C GLN A 21 2.22 3.83 -3.16
N GLN A 22 2.39 2.53 -3.40
CA GLN A 22 1.53 1.74 -4.27
C GLN A 22 0.85 0.67 -3.44
N GLU A 23 -0.45 0.50 -3.65
CA GLU A 23 -1.24 -0.52 -2.94
C GLU A 23 -2.14 -1.28 -3.91
N VAL A 24 -2.13 -2.59 -3.77
CA VAL A 24 -2.96 -3.55 -4.49
C VAL A 24 -3.81 -4.27 -3.46
N VAL A 25 -5.12 -4.20 -3.63
CA VAL A 25 -6.06 -4.93 -2.78
C VAL A 25 -6.91 -5.85 -3.64
N LEU A 26 -6.89 -7.14 -3.28
CA LEU A 26 -7.77 -8.16 -3.81
C LEU A 26 -8.83 -8.48 -2.76
N ASN A 27 -10.09 -8.19 -3.09
CA ASN A 27 -11.23 -8.51 -2.25
C ASN A 27 -12.06 -9.62 -2.91
N TRP A 28 -12.18 -10.76 -2.22
CA TRP A 28 -12.84 -11.98 -2.70
C TRP A 28 -13.93 -12.45 -1.73
N HIS A 29 -15.14 -12.63 -2.27
CA HIS A 29 -16.29 -13.11 -1.52
C HIS A 29 -16.68 -14.50 -2.06
N PRO A 30 -16.06 -15.58 -1.59
CA PRO A 30 -16.41 -16.93 -2.03
C PRO A 30 -17.81 -17.38 -1.58
N HIS A 31 -18.32 -16.80 -0.48
CA HIS A 31 -19.63 -17.11 0.08
C HIS A 31 -20.26 -15.86 0.72
N ALA A 32 -21.58 -15.82 0.89
CA ALA A 32 -22.28 -14.68 1.48
C ALA A 32 -21.83 -14.32 2.92
N LEU A 33 -21.22 -15.26 3.61
CA LEU A 33 -20.76 -15.13 5.00
C LEU A 33 -19.24 -15.00 5.13
N VAL A 34 -18.49 -15.22 4.04
CA VAL A 34 -17.03 -15.29 4.06
C VAL A 34 -16.48 -14.21 3.15
N ASN A 35 -15.61 -13.38 3.70
CA ASN A 35 -14.84 -12.40 2.95
C ASN A 35 -13.34 -12.66 3.14
N VAL A 36 -12.59 -12.64 2.04
CA VAL A 36 -11.14 -12.78 2.03
C VAL A 36 -10.55 -11.54 1.39
N LEU A 37 -9.70 -10.84 2.13
CA LEU A 37 -9.01 -9.65 1.67
C LEU A 37 -7.50 -9.93 1.67
N ALA A 38 -6.88 -9.83 0.51
CA ALA A 38 -5.43 -9.85 0.37
C ALA A 38 -4.96 -8.47 -0.04
N SER A 39 -3.92 -7.95 0.60
CA SER A 39 -3.33 -6.65 0.30
C SER A 39 -1.83 -6.77 0.10
N TYR A 40 -1.32 -5.97 -0.81
CA TYR A 40 0.10 -5.78 -1.03
C TYR A 40 0.38 -4.31 -1.17
N SER A 41 1.28 -3.77 -0.36
CA SER A 41 1.71 -2.38 -0.47
C SER A 41 3.23 -2.26 -0.53
N GLN A 42 3.66 -1.28 -1.31
CA GLN A 42 5.06 -0.90 -1.48
C GLN A 42 5.20 0.56 -1.10
N LEU A 43 6.15 0.84 -0.23
CA LEU A 43 6.54 2.19 0.15
C LEU A 43 7.97 2.44 -0.32
N GLU A 44 8.10 3.29 -1.33
CA GLU A 44 9.37 3.75 -1.85
C GLU A 44 9.77 5.05 -1.12
N PRO A 45 10.98 5.10 -0.53
CA PRO A 45 11.47 6.31 0.12
C PRO A 45 11.66 7.45 -0.88
N GLY A 46 11.28 8.67 -0.48
CA GLY A 46 11.48 9.87 -1.30
C GLY A 46 12.96 10.20 -1.52
N GLU A 47 13.24 11.03 -2.52
CA GLU A 47 14.61 11.31 -2.99
C GLU A 47 15.57 11.80 -1.89
N PHE A 48 15.08 12.53 -0.89
CA PHE A 48 15.92 12.98 0.22
C PHE A 48 16.42 11.86 1.12
N ILE A 49 15.55 10.89 1.43
CA ILE A 49 15.92 9.75 2.27
C ILE A 49 16.90 8.87 1.49
N ARG A 50 16.72 8.76 0.17
CA ARG A 50 17.64 8.04 -0.73
C ARG A 50 19.04 8.66 -0.77
N GLN A 51 19.15 9.98 -0.63
CA GLN A 51 20.43 10.70 -0.65
C GLN A 51 21.12 10.77 0.72
N THR A 52 20.38 10.62 1.82
CA THR A 52 20.91 10.77 3.19
C THR A 52 21.22 9.44 3.88
N GLY A 53 20.81 8.30 3.31
CA GLY A 53 21.16 6.97 3.83
C GLY A 53 20.70 5.83 2.92
N SER A 54 21.01 4.59 3.32
CA SER A 54 20.52 3.37 2.62
C SER A 54 19.01 3.22 2.83
N ALA A 55 18.21 3.94 2.06
CA ALA A 55 16.78 3.88 2.12
C ALA A 55 16.27 2.65 1.36
N LEU A 56 15.71 1.68 2.08
CA LEU A 56 15.15 0.45 1.50
C LEU A 56 13.68 0.65 1.17
N THR A 57 13.22 0.03 0.08
CA THR A 57 11.79 -0.08 -0.22
C THR A 57 11.16 -1.03 0.77
N ILE A 58 10.06 -0.62 1.40
CA ILE A 58 9.32 -1.45 2.35
C ILE A 58 8.18 -2.14 1.61
N HIS A 59 8.10 -3.46 1.75
CA HIS A 59 7.04 -4.29 1.20
C HIS A 59 6.19 -4.82 2.36
N MET A 60 4.88 -4.65 2.26
CA MET A 60 3.91 -5.17 3.24
C MET A 60 2.91 -6.07 2.53
N ILE A 61 2.64 -7.24 3.11
CA ILE A 61 1.66 -8.21 2.63
C ILE A 61 0.65 -8.43 3.75
N GLY A 62 -0.63 -8.25 3.45
CA GLY A 62 -1.74 -8.52 4.36
C GLY A 62 -2.64 -9.62 3.81
N LEU A 63 -3.13 -10.47 4.71
CA LEU A 63 -4.18 -11.43 4.42
C LEU A 63 -5.17 -11.44 5.58
N GLU A 64 -6.42 -11.14 5.29
CA GLU A 64 -7.52 -11.09 6.24
C GLU A 64 -8.64 -12.02 5.78
N VAL A 65 -9.18 -12.78 6.72
CA VAL A 65 -10.35 -13.63 6.50
C VAL A 65 -11.39 -13.26 7.54
N MET A 66 -12.56 -12.81 7.07
CA MET A 66 -13.70 -12.45 7.91
C MET A 66 -14.83 -13.43 7.67
N CYS A 67 -15.32 -14.03 8.75
CA CYS A 67 -16.52 -14.86 8.74
C CYS A 67 -17.60 -14.17 9.58
N ARG A 68 -18.79 -13.95 9.00
CA ARG A 68 -19.96 -13.52 9.77
C ARG A 68 -20.66 -14.76 10.31
N LEU A 69 -20.68 -14.90 11.63
CA LEU A 69 -21.45 -15.89 12.39
C LEU A 69 -22.76 -15.26 12.88
#